data_AF-A0A7K5W0Q0-F1
#
_entry.id   AF-A0A7K5W0Q0-F1
#
_cell.length_a   1.000
_cell.length_b   1.000
_cell.length_c   1.000
_cell.angle_alpha   90.00
_cell.angle_beta   90.00
_cell.angle_gamma   90.00
#
_symmetry.space_group_name_H-M   'P 1'
#
loop_
_entity.id
_entity.type
_entity.pdbx_description
1 polymer ?
#
loop_
_entity_poly.entity_id
_entity_poly.type
_entity_poly.pdbx_seq_one_letter_code
_entity_poly.pdbx_strand_id
1 'polypeptide(L)'
;MMSRQAFVCSVGSVYLSLLLLFLLLDVYARPANSSAPREEQELLPPDHLNGVKMELDGHLNREFHQELFLGRDRERFDEEPEPARNRRKLMGIFSKVDINHDKKISAKEMQRWIMEKTDEHFQEAVEENKMHFRAVDPDGDGRVSWDEYKIKFLASKGFNEKEVAEKIKNNEELKIDEESK
;
A
#
# COMPACT_ATOMS: atom_id res chain seq x y z
N MET A 1 -45.21 52.51 26.39
CA MET A 1 -45.76 51.36 25.65
C MET A 1 -44.79 51.01 24.54
N MET A 2 -43.92 50.01 24.75
CA MET A 2 -42.99 49.58 23.70
C MET A 2 -43.75 48.77 22.65
N SER A 3 -43.62 49.17 21.39
CA SER A 3 -44.38 48.62 20.27
C SER A 3 -44.14 47.11 20.14
N ARG A 4 -45.23 46.33 20.16
CA ARG A 4 -45.25 44.86 20.06
C ARG A 4 -44.46 44.33 18.85
N GLN A 5 -44.28 45.14 17.81
CA GLN A 5 -43.52 44.78 16.60
C GLN A 5 -42.00 44.66 16.82
N ALA A 6 -41.40 45.49 17.69
CA ALA A 6 -39.95 45.44 17.92
C ALA A 6 -39.53 44.21 18.74
N PHE A 7 -40.43 43.72 19.62
CA PHE A 7 -40.18 42.54 20.44
C PHE A 7 -40.19 41.26 19.60
N VAL A 8 -41.11 41.14 18.63
CA VAL A 8 -41.22 39.94 17.78
C VAL A 8 -40.01 39.78 16.85
N CYS A 9 -39.47 40.88 16.30
CA CYS A 9 -38.25 40.82 15.48
C CYS A 9 -37.00 40.47 16.28
N SER A 10 -36.89 40.96 17.51
CA SER A 10 -35.75 40.64 18.40
C SER A 10 -35.73 39.16 18.76
N VAL A 11 -36.88 38.61 19.15
CA VAL A 11 -37.00 37.20 19.52
C VAL A 11 -36.75 36.29 18.30
N GLY A 12 -37.27 36.66 17.12
CA GLY A 12 -37.00 35.92 15.87
C GLY A 12 -35.52 35.88 15.47
N SER A 13 -34.78 36.97 15.69
CA SER A 13 -33.34 37.04 15.41
C SER A 13 -32.52 36.12 16.32
N VAL A 14 -32.92 35.99 17.60
CA VAL A 14 -32.28 35.07 18.55
C VAL A 14 -32.54 33.61 18.15
N TYR A 15 -33.76 33.27 17.73
CA TYR A 15 -34.08 31.93 17.25
C TYR A 15 -33.34 31.58 15.95
N LEU A 16 -33.24 32.51 15.00
CA LEU A 16 -32.49 32.30 13.76
C LEU A 16 -31.00 32.09 14.04
N SER A 17 -30.43 32.85 14.97
CA SER A 17 -29.03 32.72 15.39
C SER A 17 -28.76 31.39 16.10
N LEU A 18 -29.66 30.95 16.98
CA LEU A 18 -29.57 29.65 17.65
C LEU A 18 -29.72 28.49 16.65
N LEU A 19 -30.62 28.60 15.67
CA LEU A 19 -30.78 27.61 14.60
C LEU A 19 -29.52 27.50 13.75
N LEU A 20 -28.90 28.64 13.40
CA LEU A 20 -27.63 28.68 12.67
C LEU A 20 -26.49 28.03 13.46
N LEU A 21 -26.44 28.26 14.77
CA LEU A 21 -25.46 27.64 15.67
C LEU A 21 -25.68 26.13 15.80
N PHE A 22 -26.93 25.68 15.84
CA PHE A 22 -27.28 24.26 15.84
C PHE A 22 -26.88 23.57 14.53
N LEU A 23 -27.14 24.20 13.38
CA LEU A 23 -26.73 23.68 12.08
C LEU A 23 -25.20 23.64 11.91
N LEU A 24 -24.47 24.59 12.51
CA LEU A 24 -23.00 24.56 12.54
C LEU A 24 -22.44 23.47 13.46
N LEU A 25 -23.14 23.12 14.55
CA LEU A 25 -22.78 22.00 15.42
C LEU A 25 -22.99 20.64 14.72
N ASP A 26 -24.07 20.46 13.94
CA ASP A 26 -24.30 19.23 13.17
C ASP A 26 -23.25 19.00 12.07
N VAL A 27 -22.67 20.06 11.50
CA VAL A 27 -21.54 19.96 10.55
C VAL A 27 -20.27 19.45 11.25
N TYR A 28 -20.06 19.83 12.52
CA TYR A 28 -18.89 19.42 13.30
C TYR A 28 -19.06 18.04 13.96
N ALA A 29 -20.30 17.59 14.15
CA ALA A 29 -20.63 16.33 14.82
C ALA A 29 -20.94 15.17 13.85
N ARG A 30 -20.41 15.19 12.61
CA ARG A 30 -20.37 13.98 11.78
C ARG A 30 -19.33 13.03 12.37
N PRO A 31 -19.69 11.87 12.96
CA PRO A 31 -18.70 10.84 13.15
C PRO A 31 -18.17 10.50 11.77
N ALA A 32 -16.87 10.68 11.58
CA ALA A 32 -16.15 10.09 10.49
C ALA A 32 -16.22 8.56 10.68
N ASN A 33 -17.34 7.95 10.30
CA ASN A 33 -17.39 6.56 9.90
C ASN A 33 -16.73 6.46 8.52
N SER A 34 -15.45 6.85 8.43
CA SER A 34 -14.53 6.06 7.66
C SER A 34 -14.25 4.85 8.53
N SER A 35 -14.99 3.77 8.29
CA SER A 35 -14.42 2.45 8.46
C SER A 35 -13.23 2.40 7.49
N ALA A 36 -12.10 3.01 7.90
CA ALA A 36 -10.82 2.57 7.40
C ALA A 36 -10.82 1.07 7.68
N PRO A 37 -10.65 0.20 6.67
CA PRO A 37 -10.28 -1.15 6.99
C PRO A 37 -9.06 -1.01 7.90
N ARG A 38 -9.15 -1.56 9.11
CA ARG A 38 -7.95 -1.80 9.88
C ARG A 38 -7.11 -2.67 8.96
N GLU A 39 -6.07 -2.09 8.38
CA GLU A 39 -4.93 -2.84 7.90
C GLU A 39 -4.37 -3.53 9.14
N GLU A 40 -4.96 -4.68 9.46
CA GLU A 40 -4.20 -5.78 10.01
C GLU A 40 -3.08 -5.98 8.99
N GLN A 41 -1.94 -5.36 9.23
CA GLN A 41 -0.66 -5.75 8.66
C GLN A 41 -0.37 -7.17 9.19
N GLU A 42 -1.18 -8.14 8.79
CA GLU A 42 -0.66 -9.47 8.58
C GLU A 42 0.54 -9.28 7.67
N LEU A 43 1.67 -9.86 8.03
CA LEU A 43 2.91 -9.92 7.25
C LEU A 43 2.69 -10.76 5.98
N LEU A 44 1.59 -10.54 5.27
CA LEU A 44 1.29 -11.14 4.00
C LEU A 44 2.29 -10.55 3.00
N PRO A 45 2.91 -11.40 2.17
CA PRO A 45 3.68 -10.89 1.05
C PRO A 45 2.79 -9.94 0.22
N PRO A 46 3.38 -8.94 -0.45
CA PRO A 46 2.64 -8.05 -1.35
C PRO A 46 1.76 -8.84 -2.32
N ASP A 47 0.54 -8.35 -2.57
CA ASP A 47 -0.44 -9.06 -3.40
C ASP A 47 0.04 -9.26 -4.85
N HIS A 48 0.93 -8.38 -5.34
CA HIS A 48 1.59 -8.51 -6.64
C HIS A 48 3.04 -8.06 -6.61
N LEU A 49 3.81 -8.53 -7.59
CA LEU A 49 5.16 -8.04 -7.83
C LEU A 49 5.09 -6.74 -8.64
N ASN A 50 5.87 -5.74 -8.23
CA ASN A 50 5.98 -4.47 -8.95
C ASN A 50 6.33 -4.71 -10.43
N GLY A 51 5.61 -4.04 -11.33
CA GLY A 51 5.85 -4.17 -12.77
C GLY A 51 5.40 -5.49 -13.38
N VAL A 52 4.54 -6.26 -12.70
CA VAL A 52 3.87 -7.45 -13.24
C VAL A 52 2.38 -7.19 -13.42
N LYS A 53 1.83 -7.65 -14.54
CA LYS A 53 0.41 -7.41 -14.90
C LYS A 53 -0.57 -8.30 -14.13
N MET A 54 -0.09 -9.38 -13.53
CA MET A 54 -0.90 -10.32 -12.74
C MET A 54 -0.49 -10.30 -11.27
N GLU A 55 -1.49 -10.39 -10.42
CA GLU A 55 -1.38 -10.53 -8.97
C GLU A 55 -1.11 -12.01 -8.61
N LEU A 56 -0.67 -12.27 -7.38
CA LEU A 56 -0.35 -13.63 -6.90
C LEU A 56 -1.59 -14.52 -6.81
N ASP A 57 -2.78 -13.93 -6.67
CA ASP A 57 -4.06 -14.61 -6.63
C ASP A 57 -4.67 -14.87 -8.04
N GLY A 58 -4.01 -14.39 -9.10
CA GLY A 58 -4.42 -14.55 -10.49
C GLY A 58 -5.32 -13.44 -11.05
N HIS A 59 -5.61 -12.39 -10.27
CA HIS A 59 -6.26 -11.19 -10.79
C HIS A 59 -5.28 -10.30 -11.58
N LEU A 60 -5.83 -9.31 -12.29
CA LEU A 60 -5.05 -8.34 -13.03
C LEU A 60 -4.67 -7.18 -12.12
N ASN A 61 -3.36 -6.89 -12.03
CA ASN A 61 -2.83 -5.73 -11.33
C ASN A 61 -3.38 -4.46 -11.98
N ARG A 62 -4.32 -3.81 -11.29
CA ARG A 62 -5.00 -2.59 -11.75
C ARG A 62 -4.07 -1.39 -11.78
N GLU A 63 -3.01 -1.45 -11.00
CA GLU A 63 -2.07 -0.37 -10.73
C GLU A 63 -0.81 -0.49 -11.60
N PHE A 64 -0.69 -1.57 -12.37
CA PHE A 64 0.42 -1.85 -13.28
C PHE A 64 0.85 -0.63 -14.12
N HIS A 65 -0.10 0.06 -14.75
CA HIS A 65 0.22 1.24 -15.56
C HIS A 65 0.67 2.44 -14.74
N GLN A 66 0.16 2.59 -13.52
CA GLN A 66 0.55 3.67 -12.61
C GLN A 66 1.93 3.40 -12.01
N GLU A 67 2.22 2.16 -11.63
CA GLU A 67 3.54 1.71 -11.17
C GLU A 67 4.61 1.92 -12.22
N LEU A 68 4.35 1.52 -13.46
CA LEU A 68 5.30 1.74 -14.56
C LEU A 68 5.55 3.23 -14.84
N PHE A 69 4.54 4.08 -14.61
CA PHE A 69 4.65 5.50 -14.90
C PHE A 69 5.31 6.30 -13.77
N LEU A 70 4.92 6.04 -12.53
CA LEU A 70 5.34 6.76 -11.33
C LEU A 70 6.58 6.14 -10.67
N GLY A 71 6.75 4.84 -10.83
CA GLY A 71 7.70 4.01 -10.10
C GLY A 71 7.70 4.23 -8.59
N ARG A 72 8.88 4.27 -7.97
CA ARG A 72 9.08 4.46 -6.51
C ARG A 72 8.53 5.75 -5.92
N ASP A 73 8.07 6.67 -6.76
CA ASP A 73 7.43 7.89 -6.27
C ASP A 73 5.95 7.65 -5.93
N ARG A 74 5.35 6.50 -6.31
CA ARG A 74 3.93 6.14 -6.07
C ARG A 74 3.53 6.25 -4.59
N GLU A 75 4.21 5.53 -3.70
CA GLU A 75 3.90 5.52 -2.26
C GLU A 75 3.96 6.95 -1.68
N ARG A 76 4.91 7.75 -2.16
CA ARG A 76 5.07 9.15 -1.74
C ARG A 76 3.97 10.07 -2.30
N PHE A 77 3.22 9.67 -3.32
CA PHE A 77 2.09 10.45 -3.83
C PHE A 77 0.84 10.24 -2.98
N ASP A 78 0.60 9.01 -2.52
CA ASP A 78 -0.58 8.65 -1.73
C ASP A 78 -0.48 9.16 -0.27
N GLU A 79 0.73 9.25 0.28
CA GLU A 79 0.99 9.78 1.62
C GLU A 79 0.87 11.31 1.75
N GLU A 80 0.97 12.07 0.65
CA GLU A 80 1.05 13.55 0.69
C GLU A 80 -0.21 14.23 0.11
N PRO A 81 -1.15 14.72 0.96
CA PRO A 81 -2.39 15.37 0.50
C PRO A 81 -2.21 16.81 -0.04
N GLU A 82 -0.99 17.33 -0.11
CA GLU A 82 -0.68 18.72 -0.52
C GLU A 82 -0.66 18.88 -2.06
N PRO A 83 -1.67 19.54 -2.68
CA PRO A 83 -1.80 19.60 -4.14
C PRO A 83 -0.65 20.30 -4.86
N ALA A 84 0.04 21.22 -4.17
CA ALA A 84 1.18 21.96 -4.72
C ALA A 84 2.44 21.09 -4.84
N ARG A 85 2.66 20.16 -3.91
CA ARG A 85 3.78 19.20 -3.95
C ARG A 85 3.56 18.14 -5.02
N ASN A 86 2.34 17.62 -5.15
CA ASN A 86 2.00 16.65 -6.19
C ASN A 86 2.19 17.24 -7.59
N ARG A 87 1.85 18.51 -7.81
CA ARG A 87 2.18 19.23 -9.05
C ARG A 87 3.68 19.32 -9.33
N ARG A 88 4.52 19.59 -8.32
CA ARG A 88 5.99 19.65 -8.50
C ARG A 88 6.57 18.29 -8.86
N LYS A 89 6.10 17.22 -8.23
CA LYS A 89 6.53 15.84 -8.55
C LYS A 89 6.13 15.44 -9.97
N LEU A 90 4.87 15.70 -10.36
CA LEU A 90 4.41 15.48 -11.74
C LEU A 90 5.26 16.25 -12.76
N MET A 91 5.60 17.51 -12.46
CA MET A 91 6.48 18.30 -13.32
C MET A 91 7.90 17.73 -13.37
N GLY A 92 8.40 17.18 -12.26
CA GLY A 92 9.68 16.49 -12.19
C GLY A 92 9.72 15.24 -13.07
N ILE A 93 8.69 14.40 -13.00
CA ILE A 93 8.56 13.21 -13.87
C ILE A 93 8.46 13.66 -15.33
N PHE A 94 7.60 14.62 -15.63
CA PHE A 94 7.44 15.15 -16.99
C PHE A 94 8.79 15.60 -17.58
N SER A 95 9.59 16.33 -16.79
CA SER A 95 10.91 16.82 -17.22
C SER A 95 11.94 15.71 -17.42
N LYS A 96 11.79 14.56 -16.75
CA LYS A 96 12.65 13.38 -16.96
C LYS A 96 12.26 12.62 -18.23
N VAL A 97 10.96 12.56 -18.53
CA VAL A 97 10.44 11.85 -19.72
C VAL A 97 10.64 12.65 -21.00
N ASP A 98 10.45 13.98 -20.94
CA ASP A 98 10.64 14.91 -22.05
C ASP A 98 12.15 15.17 -22.30
N ILE A 99 12.79 14.25 -23.01
CA ILE A 99 14.23 14.27 -23.29
C ILE A 99 14.58 15.34 -24.31
N ASN A 100 13.72 15.58 -25.29
CA ASN A 100 13.98 16.59 -26.32
C ASN A 100 13.61 18.02 -25.86
N HIS A 101 13.00 18.14 -24.67
CA HIS A 101 12.57 19.40 -24.03
C HIS A 101 11.59 20.22 -24.89
N ASP A 102 10.77 19.56 -25.70
CA ASP A 102 9.76 20.20 -26.53
C ASP A 102 8.45 20.52 -25.78
N LYS A 103 8.42 20.24 -24.47
CA LYS A 103 7.29 20.38 -23.56
C LYS A 103 6.12 19.48 -23.92
N LYS A 104 6.38 18.38 -24.62
CA LYS A 104 5.45 17.30 -24.91
C LYS A 104 6.14 15.98 -24.63
N ILE A 105 5.34 14.93 -24.52
CA ILE A 105 5.87 13.57 -24.41
C ILE A 105 5.42 12.83 -25.65
N SER A 106 6.39 12.48 -26.50
CA SER A 106 6.14 11.63 -27.66
C SER A 106 5.91 10.17 -27.24
N ALA A 107 5.26 9.38 -28.09
CA ALA A 107 5.09 7.93 -27.85
C ALA A 107 6.45 7.21 -27.66
N LYS A 108 7.50 7.67 -28.35
CA LYS A 108 8.85 7.11 -28.25
C LYS A 108 9.50 7.41 -26.89
N GLU A 109 9.31 8.63 -26.38
CA GLU A 109 9.79 9.01 -25.05
C GLU A 109 9.05 8.25 -23.95
N MET A 110 7.73 8.14 -24.07
CA MET A 110 6.91 7.35 -23.15
C MET A 110 7.35 5.89 -23.14
N GLN A 111 7.53 5.27 -24.32
CA GLN A 111 7.98 3.88 -24.41
C GLN A 111 9.36 3.68 -23.76
N ARG A 112 10.30 4.60 -24.02
CA ARG A 112 11.64 4.53 -23.42
C ARG A 112 11.54 4.61 -21.89
N TRP A 113 10.78 5.57 -21.37
CA TRP A 113 10.58 5.73 -19.93
C TRP A 113 9.99 4.49 -19.28
N ILE A 114 8.96 3.90 -19.89
CA ILE A 114 8.35 2.66 -19.39
C ILE A 114 9.38 1.53 -19.36
N MET A 115 10.19 1.38 -20.42
CA MET A 115 11.24 0.34 -20.45
C MET A 115 12.28 0.54 -19.34
N GLU A 116 12.76 1.77 -19.17
CA GLU A 116 13.74 2.12 -18.13
C GLU A 116 13.18 1.87 -16.73
N LYS A 117 11.93 2.28 -16.47
CA LYS A 117 11.28 2.01 -15.19
C LYS A 117 11.00 0.53 -14.96
N THR A 118 10.58 -0.21 -15.98
CA THR A 118 10.39 -1.65 -15.87
C THR A 118 11.70 -2.34 -15.47
N ASP A 119 12.83 -1.96 -16.07
CA ASP A 119 14.14 -2.52 -15.73
C ASP A 119 14.55 -2.15 -14.30
N GLU A 120 14.43 -0.87 -13.90
CA GLU A 120 14.68 -0.44 -12.51
C GLU A 120 13.89 -1.27 -11.50
N HIS A 121 12.58 -1.42 -11.73
CA HIS A 121 11.70 -2.21 -10.86
C HIS A 121 12.06 -3.70 -10.83
N PHE A 122 12.42 -4.26 -11.99
CA PHE A 122 12.83 -5.65 -12.06
C PHE A 122 14.11 -5.90 -11.28
N GLN A 123 15.12 -5.02 -11.40
CA GLN A 123 16.36 -5.15 -10.63
C GLN A 123 16.11 -5.01 -9.13
N GLU A 124 15.28 -4.04 -8.71
CA GLU A 124 14.91 -3.87 -7.30
C GLU A 124 14.21 -5.12 -6.75
N ALA A 125 13.23 -5.66 -7.48
CA ALA A 125 12.55 -6.89 -7.09
C ALA A 125 13.51 -8.10 -6.99
N VAL A 126 14.51 -8.20 -7.87
CA VAL A 126 15.54 -9.24 -7.81
C VAL A 126 16.42 -9.06 -6.58
N GLU A 127 16.83 -7.84 -6.26
CA GLU A 127 17.67 -7.53 -5.08
C GLU A 127 16.93 -7.80 -3.77
N GLU A 128 15.68 -7.35 -3.66
CA GLU A 128 14.82 -7.61 -2.50
C GLU A 128 14.58 -9.12 -2.32
N ASN A 129 14.19 -9.80 -3.40
CA ASN A 129 13.94 -11.24 -3.36
C ASN A 129 15.20 -12.02 -2.97
N LYS A 130 16.40 -11.60 -3.38
CA LYS A 130 17.65 -12.27 -3.00
C LYS A 130 17.84 -12.34 -1.48
N MET A 131 17.44 -11.30 -0.74
CA MET A 131 17.51 -11.30 0.72
C MET A 131 16.46 -12.24 1.34
N HIS A 132 15.24 -12.23 0.81
CA HIS A 132 14.17 -13.12 1.25
C HIS A 132 14.47 -14.59 0.95
N PHE A 133 15.01 -14.88 -0.24
CA PHE A 133 15.40 -16.21 -0.67
C PHE A 133 16.47 -16.81 0.25
N ARG A 134 17.50 -16.02 0.61
CA ARG A 134 18.51 -16.46 1.59
C ARG A 134 17.95 -16.80 2.96
N ALA A 135 16.83 -16.20 3.36
CA ALA A 135 16.20 -16.55 4.62
C ALA A 135 15.58 -17.95 4.58
N VAL A 136 15.19 -18.46 3.40
CA VAL A 136 14.56 -19.77 3.19
C VAL A 136 15.49 -20.83 2.61
N ASP A 137 16.68 -20.45 2.15
CA ASP A 137 17.80 -21.29 1.68
C ASP A 137 18.98 -21.20 2.68
N PRO A 138 18.88 -21.85 3.86
CA PRO A 138 19.93 -21.82 4.89
C PRO A 138 21.19 -22.61 4.51
N ASP A 139 21.09 -23.61 3.63
CA ASP A 139 22.26 -24.37 3.18
C ASP A 139 23.03 -23.66 2.04
N GLY A 140 22.39 -22.70 1.37
CA GLY A 140 23.00 -21.82 0.40
C GLY A 140 23.26 -22.49 -0.95
N ASP A 141 22.59 -23.62 -1.25
CA ASP A 141 22.75 -24.34 -2.51
C ASP A 141 22.04 -23.64 -3.69
N GLY A 142 21.30 -22.56 -3.41
CA GLY A 142 20.58 -21.76 -4.40
C GLY A 142 19.22 -22.36 -4.77
N ARG A 143 18.72 -23.33 -4.01
CA ARG A 143 17.42 -23.99 -4.15
C ARG A 143 16.74 -24.00 -2.78
N VAL A 144 15.45 -24.35 -2.77
CA VAL A 144 14.72 -24.59 -1.52
C VAL A 144 14.23 -26.02 -1.58
N SER A 145 14.82 -26.87 -0.74
CA SER A 145 14.40 -28.25 -0.57
C SER A 145 13.05 -28.35 0.15
N TRP A 146 12.40 -29.52 0.04
CA TRP A 146 11.13 -29.77 0.73
C TRP A 146 11.25 -29.61 2.25
N ASP A 147 12.39 -30.02 2.81
CA ASP A 147 12.63 -29.95 4.24
C ASP A 147 12.85 -28.50 4.71
N GLU A 148 13.60 -27.70 3.96
CA GLU A 148 13.76 -26.27 4.26
C GLU A 148 12.43 -25.52 4.19
N TYR A 149 11.63 -25.78 3.15
CA TYR A 149 10.29 -25.23 3.02
C TYR A 149 9.42 -25.59 4.23
N LYS A 150 9.42 -26.87 4.64
CA LYS A 150 8.63 -27.36 5.78
C LYS A 150 9.08 -26.72 7.09
N ILE A 151 10.40 -26.59 7.32
CA ILE A 151 10.96 -25.94 8.50
C ILE A 151 10.46 -24.50 8.61
N LYS A 152 10.53 -23.73 7.51
CA LYS A 152 10.09 -22.33 7.48
C LYS A 152 8.59 -22.18 7.63
N PHE A 153 7.82 -23.06 7.02
CA PHE A 153 6.37 -23.09 7.17
C PHE A 153 5.94 -23.38 8.62
N LEU A 154 6.57 -24.34 9.29
CA LEU A 154 6.25 -24.63 10.68
C LEU A 154 6.73 -23.51 11.61
N ALA A 155 7.88 -22.90 11.34
CA ALA A 155 8.32 -21.72 12.08
C ALA A 155 7.31 -20.56 12.00
N SER A 156 6.70 -20.32 10.83
CA SER A 156 5.66 -19.29 10.68
C SER A 156 4.35 -19.62 11.40
N LYS A 157 4.10 -20.90 11.70
CA LYS A 157 3.01 -21.37 12.56
C LYS A 157 3.34 -21.35 14.06
N GLY A 158 4.52 -20.85 14.43
CA GLY A 158 4.95 -20.70 15.83
C GLY A 158 5.75 -21.87 16.39
N PHE A 159 6.11 -22.85 15.56
CA PHE A 159 6.98 -23.95 15.98
C PHE A 159 8.45 -23.50 16.07
N ASN A 160 9.25 -24.12 16.94
CA ASN A 160 10.66 -23.80 17.05
C ASN A 160 11.44 -24.36 15.85
N GLU A 161 12.02 -23.47 15.04
CA GLU A 161 12.76 -23.82 13.82
C GLU A 161 13.88 -24.86 14.07
N LYS A 162 14.64 -24.72 15.16
CA LYS A 162 15.74 -25.63 15.49
C LYS A 162 15.24 -27.01 15.88
N GLU A 163 14.13 -27.07 16.62
CA GLU A 163 13.54 -28.33 17.03
C GLU A 163 12.97 -29.10 15.83
N VAL A 164 12.29 -28.39 14.92
CA VAL A 164 11.76 -28.97 13.68
C VAL A 164 12.90 -29.49 12.80
N ALA A 165 13.96 -28.70 12.64
CA ALA A 165 15.13 -29.10 11.86
C ALA A 165 15.81 -30.36 12.42
N GLU A 166 15.99 -30.45 13.75
CA GLU A 166 16.58 -31.63 14.39
C GLU A 166 15.69 -32.87 14.24
N LYS A 167 14.37 -32.74 14.39
CA LYS A 167 13.42 -33.86 14.18
C LYS A 167 13.45 -34.38 12.75
N ILE A 168 13.47 -33.48 11.76
CA ILE A 168 13.57 -33.87 10.34
C ILE A 168 14.90 -34.58 10.08
N LYS A 169 16.00 -34.07 10.62
CA LYS A 169 17.33 -34.68 10.50
C LYS A 169 17.41 -36.08 11.13
N ASN A 170 16.70 -36.29 12.23
CA ASN A 170 16.63 -37.59 12.92
C ASN A 170 15.58 -38.54 12.32
N ASN A 171 14.87 -38.11 11.26
CA ASN A 171 13.78 -38.85 10.63
C ASN A 171 12.62 -39.18 11.60
N GLU A 172 12.36 -38.27 12.54
CA GLU A 172 11.30 -38.38 13.54
C GLU A 172 9.98 -37.77 13.04
N GLU A 173 8.85 -38.36 13.43
CA GLU A 173 7.53 -37.80 13.12
C GLU A 173 7.30 -36.46 13.85
N LEU A 174 6.96 -35.44 13.08
CA LEU A 174 6.52 -34.16 13.61
C LEU A 174 5.08 -34.31 14.11
N LYS A 175 4.89 -34.28 15.42
CA LYS A 175 3.56 -34.13 16.04
C LYS A 175 3.09 -32.70 15.80
N ILE A 176 2.37 -32.50 14.71
CA ILE A 176 1.67 -31.25 14.42
C ILE A 176 0.30 -31.41 15.08
N ASP A 177 0.12 -30.78 16.24
CA ASP A 177 -1.19 -30.72 16.86
C ASP A 177 -2.09 -29.91 15.92
N GLU A 178 -3.07 -30.53 15.27
CA GLU A 178 -3.97 -29.87 14.29
C GLU A 178 -4.90 -28.80 14.91
N GLU A 179 -4.68 -28.41 16.16
CA GLU A 179 -5.63 -27.62 16.95
C GLU A 179 -5.18 -26.17 17.13
N SER A 180 -5.20 -25.41 16.03
CA SER A 180 -5.43 -23.96 16.10
C SER A 180 -6.21 -23.53 14.86
N LYS A 181 -7.51 -23.80 14.87
CA LYS A 181 -8.51 -23.22 13.97
C LYS A 181 -8.96 -21.86 14.48
#